data_AF-A0A973L3Y5-F1
#
_entry.id   AF-A0A973L3Y5-F1
#
_cell.length_a   1.000
_cell.length_b   1.000
_cell.length_c   1.000
_cell.angle_alpha   90.00
_cell.angle_beta   90.00
_cell.angle_gamma   90.00
#
_symmetry.space_group_name_H-M   'P 1'
#
loop_
_entity.id
_entity.type
_entity.pdbx_description
1 polymer ?
#
loop_
_entity_poly.entity_id
_entity_poly.type
_entity_poly.pdbx_seq_one_letter_code
_entity_poly.pdbx_strand_id
1 'polypeptide(L)'
;PLSVAAALAVLADAGRLDGPLTAPALDWIASISTAAGGAPAVLPTLAPYPHPPFVPVDPDPPATLLATGQLLAPVLRAGIEHPWIGRAVEYTRHEIEALDQTHPYDVHAAVMFLDAVPDRAWAHKQAERLGALVRDQKIVLLDPAHPEDAVIAPGYAPGEYHLPHDYAPRPDSVARAWFSDQEMARSLDQLLAEQDADGGWPVNWMKWSPTTELEARPGVTIKALRTLRAYERI
;
A
#
# COMPACT_ATOMS: atom_id res chain seq x y z
N PRO A 1 -11.22 4.59 -7.75
CA PRO A 1 -10.10 3.79 -8.30
C PRO A 1 -9.48 2.88 -7.26
N LEU A 2 -9.31 3.36 -6.02
CA LEU A 2 -8.87 2.54 -4.88
C LEU A 2 -9.67 1.24 -4.68
N SER A 3 -10.99 1.24 -4.90
CA SER A 3 -11.80 0.02 -4.84
C SER A 3 -11.41 -1.02 -5.90
N VAL A 4 -11.01 -0.58 -7.10
CA VAL A 4 -10.51 -1.47 -8.16
C VAL A 4 -9.13 -2.01 -7.79
N ALA A 5 -8.27 -1.22 -7.15
CA ALA A 5 -6.98 -1.71 -6.65
C ALA A 5 -7.16 -2.86 -5.64
N ALA A 6 -8.11 -2.72 -4.71
CA ALA A 6 -8.46 -3.79 -3.77
C ALA A 6 -8.98 -5.05 -4.50
N ALA A 7 -9.84 -4.88 -5.51
CA ALA A 7 -10.35 -6.00 -6.31
C ALA A 7 -9.23 -6.73 -7.08
N LEU A 8 -8.29 -5.99 -7.69
CA LEU A 8 -7.14 -6.58 -8.39
C LEU A 8 -6.22 -7.33 -7.43
N ALA A 9 -5.99 -6.80 -6.22
CA ALA A 9 -5.20 -7.50 -5.20
C ALA A 9 -5.87 -8.83 -4.80
N VAL A 10 -7.17 -8.83 -4.51
CA VAL A 10 -7.92 -10.05 -4.17
C VAL A 10 -7.91 -11.07 -5.31
N LEU A 11 -8.11 -10.62 -6.56
CA LEU A 11 -8.05 -11.49 -7.73
C LEU A 11 -6.65 -12.09 -7.93
N ALA A 12 -5.59 -11.30 -7.73
CA ALA A 12 -4.21 -11.79 -7.80
C ALA A 12 -3.93 -12.84 -6.73
N ASP A 13 -4.39 -12.60 -5.49
CA ASP A 13 -4.23 -13.52 -4.38
C ASP A 13 -4.99 -14.83 -4.56
N ALA A 14 -6.14 -14.77 -5.22
CA ALA A 14 -6.92 -15.94 -5.60
C ALA A 14 -6.37 -16.67 -6.85
N GLY A 15 -5.34 -16.12 -7.52
CA GLY A 15 -4.84 -16.65 -8.79
C GLY A 15 -5.84 -16.53 -9.94
N ARG A 16 -6.71 -15.51 -9.90
CA ARG A 16 -7.83 -15.29 -10.84
C ARG A 16 -7.74 -13.96 -11.59
N LEU A 17 -6.57 -13.32 -11.58
CA LEU A 17 -6.36 -12.03 -12.23
C LEU A 17 -6.34 -12.13 -13.77
N ASP A 18 -6.30 -13.31 -14.35
CA ASP A 18 -6.44 -13.55 -15.80
C ASP A 18 -7.91 -13.74 -16.23
N GLY A 19 -8.86 -13.47 -15.33
CA GLY A 19 -10.29 -13.60 -15.59
C GLY A 19 -10.88 -12.58 -16.57
N PRO A 20 -12.12 -12.80 -17.01
CA PRO A 20 -12.78 -12.00 -18.06
C PRO A 20 -13.03 -10.53 -17.66
N LEU A 21 -12.92 -10.19 -16.37
CA LEU A 21 -13.11 -8.82 -15.88
C LEU A 21 -11.82 -8.00 -15.87
N THR A 22 -10.65 -8.61 -16.07
CA THR A 22 -9.37 -7.91 -15.94
C THR A 22 -9.15 -6.90 -17.07
N ALA A 23 -9.33 -7.31 -18.32
CA ALA A 23 -9.21 -6.39 -19.45
C ALA A 23 -10.23 -5.22 -19.35
N PRO A 24 -11.53 -5.46 -19.10
CA PRO A 24 -12.48 -4.36 -18.86
C PRO A 24 -12.11 -3.43 -17.69
N ALA A 25 -11.55 -3.97 -16.60
CA ALA A 25 -11.07 -3.15 -15.49
C ALA A 25 -9.88 -2.26 -15.92
N LEU A 26 -8.94 -2.80 -16.68
CA LEU A 26 -7.79 -2.07 -17.22
C LEU A 26 -8.17 -1.04 -18.27
N ASP A 27 -9.16 -1.33 -19.12
CA ASP A 27 -9.75 -0.36 -20.06
C ASP A 27 -10.38 0.82 -19.29
N TRP A 28 -11.13 0.51 -18.23
CA TRP A 28 -11.71 1.55 -17.37
C TRP A 28 -10.63 2.38 -16.69
N ILE A 29 -9.59 1.76 -16.12
CA ILE A 29 -8.45 2.48 -15.53
C ILE A 29 -7.77 3.37 -16.58
N ALA A 30 -7.59 2.88 -17.80
CA ALA A 30 -7.01 3.66 -18.88
C ALA A 30 -7.85 4.88 -19.24
N SER A 31 -9.18 4.75 -19.19
CA SER A 31 -10.13 5.83 -19.50
C SER A 31 -10.15 6.96 -18.47
N ILE A 32 -9.77 6.68 -17.21
CA ILE A 32 -9.71 7.68 -16.13
C ILE A 32 -8.29 8.16 -15.83
N SER A 33 -7.29 7.65 -16.56
CA SER A 33 -5.91 8.04 -16.34
C SER A 33 -5.67 9.45 -16.84
N THR A 34 -4.87 10.20 -16.09
CA THR A 34 -4.54 11.57 -16.44
C THR A 34 -3.52 11.63 -17.58
N ALA A 35 -3.29 12.83 -18.12
CA ALA A 35 -2.24 13.05 -19.11
C ALA A 35 -0.83 12.70 -18.59
N ALA A 36 -0.62 12.67 -17.27
CA ALA A 36 0.65 12.25 -16.66
C ALA A 36 0.89 10.72 -16.75
N GLY A 37 -0.11 9.93 -17.14
CA GLY A 37 0.02 8.48 -17.33
C GLY A 37 -0.46 7.63 -16.15
N GLY A 38 -0.59 8.22 -14.96
CA GLY A 38 -1.15 7.56 -13.77
C GLY A 38 -2.66 7.78 -13.61
N ALA A 39 -3.22 7.14 -12.58
CA ALA A 39 -4.64 7.23 -12.22
C ALA A 39 -4.84 8.03 -10.91
N PRO A 40 -5.96 8.76 -10.77
CA PRO A 40 -6.32 9.40 -9.51
C PRO A 40 -6.79 8.36 -8.48
N ALA A 41 -6.72 8.69 -7.18
CA ALA A 41 -7.19 7.80 -6.11
C ALA A 41 -8.72 7.67 -6.09
N VAL A 42 -9.40 8.80 -6.24
CA VAL A 42 -10.86 8.94 -6.30
C VAL A 42 -11.26 9.74 -7.53
N LEU A 43 -12.54 9.70 -7.89
CA LEU A 43 -13.07 10.46 -9.04
C LEU A 43 -14.06 11.52 -8.53
N PRO A 44 -14.29 12.60 -9.29
CA PRO A 44 -15.27 13.64 -8.93
C PRO A 44 -16.69 13.09 -8.71
N THR A 45 -17.00 11.94 -9.33
CA THR A 45 -18.26 11.23 -9.18
C THR A 45 -18.52 10.72 -7.76
N LEU A 46 -17.52 10.74 -6.86
CA LEU A 46 -17.68 10.44 -5.45
C LEU A 46 -18.34 11.60 -4.67
N ALA A 47 -18.22 12.84 -5.14
CA ALA A 47 -18.66 14.05 -4.41
C ALA A 47 -20.10 14.02 -3.87
N PRO A 48 -21.12 13.50 -4.58
CA PRO A 48 -22.49 13.47 -4.05
C PRO A 48 -22.76 12.33 -3.06
N TYR A 49 -21.79 11.45 -2.77
CA TYR A 49 -21.96 10.30 -1.88
C TYR A 49 -21.20 10.47 -0.56
N PRO A 50 -21.63 9.80 0.53
CA PRO A 50 -20.86 9.76 1.77
C PRO A 50 -19.44 9.22 1.53
N HIS A 51 -18.44 9.92 2.02
CA HIS A 51 -17.03 9.56 1.95
C HIS A 51 -16.28 10.04 3.20
N PRO A 52 -15.11 9.46 3.54
CA PRO A 52 -14.34 9.91 4.68
C PRO A 52 -13.90 11.37 4.52
N PRO A 53 -13.98 12.20 5.58
CA PRO A 53 -13.72 13.64 5.49
C PRO A 53 -12.27 13.99 5.15
N PHE A 54 -11.35 13.05 5.33
CA PHE A 54 -9.93 13.17 4.99
C PHE A 54 -9.61 12.75 3.55
N VAL A 55 -10.61 12.31 2.77
CA VAL A 55 -10.43 11.99 1.35
C VAL A 55 -10.80 13.22 0.52
N PRO A 56 -9.83 13.93 -0.09
CA PRO A 56 -10.15 15.04 -0.98
C PRO A 56 -10.84 14.54 -2.24
N VAL A 57 -11.91 15.23 -2.65
CA VAL A 57 -12.65 14.94 -3.88
C VAL A 57 -12.58 16.15 -4.80
N ASP A 58 -11.49 16.23 -5.56
CA ASP A 58 -11.24 17.33 -6.48
C ASP A 58 -12.05 17.19 -7.78
N PRO A 59 -12.51 18.30 -8.40
CA PRO A 59 -13.17 18.27 -9.70
C PRO A 59 -12.29 17.77 -10.85
N ASP A 60 -10.97 17.93 -10.71
CA ASP A 60 -9.95 17.47 -11.66
C ASP A 60 -8.80 16.82 -10.87
N PRO A 61 -8.98 15.56 -10.40
CA PRO A 61 -8.03 14.95 -9.48
C PRO A 61 -6.75 14.54 -10.22
N PRO A 62 -5.57 14.85 -9.66
CA PRO A 62 -4.31 14.46 -10.26
C PRO A 62 -4.12 12.94 -10.19
N ALA A 63 -3.23 12.41 -11.04
CA ALA A 63 -2.68 11.08 -10.80
C ALA A 63 -1.95 11.06 -9.45
N THR A 64 -1.95 9.91 -8.80
CA THR A 64 -1.24 9.74 -7.52
C THR A 64 -0.41 8.46 -7.55
N LEU A 65 0.76 8.50 -6.90
CA LEU A 65 1.58 7.33 -6.63
C LEU A 65 0.79 6.27 -5.85
N LEU A 66 0.09 6.69 -4.78
CA LEU A 66 -0.82 5.86 -4.00
C LEU A 66 -1.74 4.98 -4.85
N ALA A 67 -2.49 5.57 -5.79
CA ALA A 67 -3.44 4.83 -6.59
C ALA A 67 -2.74 4.01 -7.69
N THR A 68 -1.82 4.63 -8.41
CA THR A 68 -1.20 4.01 -9.59
C THR A 68 -0.33 2.82 -9.22
N GLY A 69 0.47 2.92 -8.15
CA GLY A 69 1.31 1.83 -7.67
C GLY A 69 0.49 0.61 -7.22
N GLN A 70 -0.61 0.85 -6.50
CA GLN A 70 -1.50 -0.23 -6.06
C GLN A 70 -2.25 -0.91 -7.21
N LEU A 71 -2.63 -0.17 -8.26
CA LEU A 71 -3.25 -0.73 -9.46
C LEU A 71 -2.26 -1.55 -10.30
N LEU A 72 -1.02 -1.09 -10.42
CA LEU A 72 0.03 -1.73 -11.22
C LEU A 72 0.58 -3.00 -10.60
N ALA A 73 0.82 -3.01 -9.29
CA ALA A 73 1.60 -4.06 -8.66
C ALA A 73 1.02 -5.48 -8.86
N PRO A 74 -0.30 -5.72 -8.72
CA PRO A 74 -0.88 -7.04 -8.98
C PRO A 74 -0.75 -7.46 -10.45
N VAL A 75 -0.99 -6.55 -11.40
CA VAL A 75 -0.98 -6.87 -12.83
C VAL A 75 0.42 -7.09 -13.38
N LEU A 76 1.41 -6.36 -12.87
CA LEU A 76 2.83 -6.60 -13.18
C LEU A 76 3.30 -7.96 -12.66
N ARG A 77 2.98 -8.32 -11.40
CA ARG A 77 3.34 -9.63 -10.84
C ARG A 77 2.73 -10.80 -11.61
N ALA A 78 1.51 -10.62 -12.10
CA ALA A 78 0.81 -11.65 -12.87
C ALA A 78 1.20 -11.69 -14.37
N GLY A 79 2.08 -10.78 -14.82
CA GLY A 79 2.48 -10.71 -16.24
C GLY A 79 1.34 -10.33 -17.18
N ILE A 80 0.34 -9.59 -16.69
CA ILE A 80 -0.77 -9.12 -17.53
C ILE A 80 -0.26 -8.03 -18.46
N GLU A 81 -0.58 -8.14 -19.75
CA GLU A 81 -0.25 -7.14 -20.76
C GLU A 81 -1.45 -6.24 -21.03
N HIS A 82 -1.21 -4.92 -21.06
CA HIS A 82 -2.22 -3.94 -21.42
C HIS A 82 -1.59 -2.59 -21.83
N PRO A 83 -2.11 -1.87 -22.85
CA PRO A 83 -1.53 -0.60 -23.32
C PRO A 83 -1.43 0.52 -22.28
N TRP A 84 -2.19 0.44 -21.18
CA TRP A 84 -2.09 1.38 -20.07
C TRP A 84 -0.86 1.16 -19.18
N ILE A 85 -0.33 -0.07 -19.11
CA ILE A 85 0.72 -0.41 -18.15
C ILE A 85 2.00 0.38 -18.43
N GLY A 86 2.40 0.55 -19.69
CA GLY A 86 3.63 1.27 -20.04
C GLY A 86 3.66 2.70 -19.49
N ARG A 87 2.64 3.51 -19.79
CA ARG A 87 2.54 4.90 -19.32
C ARG A 87 2.43 5.00 -17.79
N ALA A 88 1.73 4.05 -17.16
CA ALA A 88 1.57 4.04 -15.71
C ALA A 88 2.87 3.63 -14.99
N VAL A 89 3.65 2.72 -15.58
CA VAL A 89 5.01 2.36 -15.12
C VAL A 89 5.91 3.59 -15.21
N GLU A 90 5.94 4.30 -16.34
CA GLU A 90 6.73 5.52 -16.51
C GLU A 90 6.38 6.58 -15.47
N TYR A 91 5.08 6.85 -15.28
CA TYR A 91 4.57 7.74 -14.23
C TYR A 91 5.07 7.30 -12.84
N THR A 92 4.85 6.05 -12.47
CA THR A 92 5.18 5.54 -11.12
C THR A 92 6.69 5.59 -10.86
N ARG A 93 7.52 5.29 -11.87
CA ARG A 93 8.98 5.44 -11.78
C ARG A 93 9.38 6.89 -11.54
N HIS A 94 8.80 7.82 -12.31
CA HIS A 94 9.06 9.25 -12.17
C HIS A 94 8.72 9.74 -10.75
N GLU A 95 7.52 9.42 -10.25
CA GLU A 95 7.09 9.82 -8.91
C GLU A 95 8.04 9.28 -7.84
N ILE A 96 8.41 8.00 -7.89
CA ILE A 96 9.35 7.38 -6.93
C ILE A 96 10.73 8.05 -6.99
N GLU A 97 11.23 8.37 -8.18
CA GLU A 97 12.53 9.02 -8.35
C GLU A 97 12.55 10.44 -7.77
N ALA A 98 11.43 11.16 -7.92
CA ALA A 98 11.23 12.53 -7.50
C ALA A 98 10.94 12.70 -5.99
N LEU A 99 10.65 11.63 -5.25
CA LEU A 99 10.42 11.69 -3.80
C LEU A 99 11.63 12.27 -3.06
N ASP A 100 11.41 13.39 -2.38
CA ASP A 100 12.29 14.02 -1.40
C ASP A 100 11.70 13.99 0.01
N GLN A 101 10.37 14.01 0.09
CA GLN A 101 9.56 13.67 1.25
C GLN A 101 8.50 12.65 0.86
N THR A 102 8.05 11.87 1.84
CA THR A 102 7.05 10.82 1.59
C THR A 102 6.06 10.67 2.72
N HIS A 103 5.03 9.86 2.47
CA HIS A 103 3.94 9.55 3.37
C HIS A 103 3.73 8.03 3.37
N PRO A 104 3.39 7.39 4.51
CA PRO A 104 3.36 5.93 4.58
C PRO A 104 2.50 5.23 3.51
N TYR A 105 1.37 5.84 3.11
CA TYR A 105 0.55 5.30 2.02
C TYR A 105 1.27 5.28 0.66
N ASP A 106 2.05 6.32 0.34
CA ASP A 106 2.86 6.37 -0.87
C ASP A 106 4.03 5.39 -0.81
N VAL A 107 4.65 5.24 0.38
CA VAL A 107 5.68 4.22 0.60
C VAL A 107 5.13 2.82 0.35
N HIS A 108 3.95 2.50 0.88
CA HIS A 108 3.31 1.20 0.64
C HIS A 108 3.06 0.96 -0.86
N ALA A 109 2.49 1.94 -1.56
CA ALA A 109 2.25 1.82 -3.00
C ALA A 109 3.55 1.68 -3.80
N ALA A 110 4.59 2.43 -3.42
CA ALA A 110 5.92 2.36 -4.03
C ALA A 110 6.56 0.99 -3.80
N VAL A 111 6.56 0.46 -2.57
CA VAL A 111 7.11 -0.87 -2.28
C VAL A 111 6.36 -1.95 -3.06
N MET A 112 5.03 -1.88 -3.11
CA MET A 112 4.22 -2.83 -3.90
C MET A 112 4.65 -2.83 -5.38
N PHE A 113 4.90 -1.66 -5.96
CA PHE A 113 5.38 -1.51 -7.33
C PHE A 113 6.83 -1.99 -7.51
N LEU A 114 7.73 -1.61 -6.59
CA LEU A 114 9.14 -2.00 -6.61
C LEU A 114 9.31 -3.52 -6.45
N ASP A 115 8.43 -4.19 -5.69
CA ASP A 115 8.38 -5.64 -5.60
C ASP A 115 7.90 -6.30 -6.91
N ALA A 116 7.13 -5.58 -7.73
CA ALA A 116 6.52 -6.12 -8.94
C ALA A 116 7.30 -5.82 -10.23
N VAL A 117 8.10 -4.76 -10.27
CA VAL A 117 8.75 -4.31 -11.51
C VAL A 117 9.87 -5.27 -11.96
N PRO A 118 9.98 -5.57 -13.28
CA PRO A 118 11.01 -6.49 -13.80
C PRO A 118 12.45 -5.99 -13.64
N ASP A 119 12.66 -4.67 -13.72
CA ASP A 119 13.97 -4.02 -13.58
C ASP A 119 14.43 -4.04 -12.12
N ARG A 120 14.96 -5.20 -11.69
CA ARG A 120 15.34 -5.43 -10.29
C ARG A 120 16.48 -4.52 -9.84
N ALA A 121 17.45 -4.22 -10.70
CA ALA A 121 18.58 -3.36 -10.32
C ALA A 121 18.10 -1.94 -9.97
N TRP A 122 17.23 -1.37 -10.81
CA TRP A 122 16.60 -0.09 -10.49
C TRP A 122 15.72 -0.17 -9.25
N ALA A 123 14.91 -1.24 -9.11
CA ALA A 123 14.01 -1.40 -7.98
C ALA A 123 14.75 -1.39 -6.63
N HIS A 124 15.85 -2.13 -6.51
CA HIS A 124 16.64 -2.15 -5.27
C HIS A 124 17.28 -0.79 -4.96
N LYS A 125 17.80 -0.10 -5.99
CA LYS A 125 18.37 1.25 -5.81
C LYS A 125 17.33 2.25 -5.29
N GLN A 126 16.12 2.23 -5.84
CA GLN A 126 15.07 3.13 -5.36
C GLN A 126 14.51 2.69 -4.00
N ALA A 127 14.43 1.38 -3.73
CA ALA A 127 14.04 0.89 -2.42
C ALA A 127 15.02 1.34 -1.33
N GLU A 128 16.33 1.30 -1.58
CA GLU A 128 17.34 1.80 -0.63
C GLU A 128 17.12 3.29 -0.31
N ARG A 129 16.95 4.13 -1.34
CA ARG A 129 16.64 5.56 -1.17
C ARG A 129 15.36 5.78 -0.38
N LEU A 130 14.29 5.05 -0.72
CA LEU A 130 13.00 5.16 -0.05
C LEU A 130 13.07 4.73 1.42
N GLY A 131 13.81 3.66 1.73
CA GLY A 131 14.05 3.21 3.10
C GLY A 131 14.83 4.22 3.94
N ALA A 132 15.77 4.94 3.34
CA ALA A 132 16.45 6.06 4.00
C ALA A 132 15.46 7.19 4.33
N LEU A 133 14.59 7.58 3.39
CA LEU A 133 13.53 8.58 3.64
C LEU A 133 12.58 8.16 4.77
N VAL A 134 12.15 6.89 4.79
CA VAL A 134 11.29 6.33 5.84
C VAL A 134 11.93 6.50 7.22
N ARG A 135 13.22 6.22 7.34
CA ARG A 135 13.98 6.37 8.59
C ARG A 135 14.24 7.82 8.97
N ASP A 136 14.70 8.63 8.02
CA ASP A 136 15.04 10.02 8.24
C ASP A 136 13.82 10.84 8.69
N GLN A 137 12.66 10.54 8.11
CA GLN A 137 11.38 11.12 8.52
C GLN A 137 10.76 10.48 9.77
N LYS A 138 11.35 9.39 10.28
CA LYS A 138 10.84 8.63 11.44
C LYS A 138 9.39 8.15 11.27
N ILE A 139 8.96 7.87 10.05
CA ILE A 139 7.59 7.38 9.77
C ILE A 139 7.46 5.86 9.96
N VAL A 140 8.35 5.27 10.75
CA VAL A 140 8.33 3.85 11.12
C VAL A 140 8.59 3.71 12.62
N LEU A 141 7.72 2.96 13.30
CA LEU A 141 7.89 2.61 14.71
C LEU A 141 8.75 1.35 14.82
N LEU A 142 10.04 1.55 15.09
CA LEU A 142 11.04 0.47 15.19
C LEU A 142 11.01 -0.25 16.54
N ASP A 143 10.58 0.44 17.60
CA ASP A 143 10.45 -0.11 18.93
C ASP A 143 9.10 0.30 19.55
N PRO A 144 8.14 -0.63 19.68
CA PRO A 144 6.85 -0.34 20.31
C PRO A 144 6.95 0.17 21.76
N ALA A 145 8.07 -0.06 22.45
CA ALA A 145 8.31 0.47 23.80
C ALA A 145 8.68 1.97 23.81
N HIS A 146 9.05 2.53 22.65
CA HIS A 146 9.48 3.91 22.46
C HIS A 146 8.68 4.61 21.34
N PRO A 147 7.35 4.74 21.48
CA PRO A 147 6.49 5.38 20.47
C PRO A 147 6.84 6.84 20.19
N GLU A 148 7.54 7.52 21.10
CA GLU A 148 8.08 8.87 20.96
C GLU A 148 9.16 8.99 19.88
N ASP A 149 9.80 7.88 19.48
CA ASP A 149 10.85 7.87 18.47
C ASP A 149 10.28 7.88 17.04
N ALA A 150 8.98 7.65 16.88
CA ALA A 150 8.28 7.66 15.59
C ALA A 150 7.34 8.86 15.46
N VAL A 151 7.18 9.34 14.22
CA VAL A 151 6.27 10.43 13.87
C VAL A 151 5.04 9.84 13.19
N ILE A 152 3.87 10.16 13.75
CA ILE A 152 2.59 9.91 13.10
C ILE A 152 2.45 10.91 11.95
N ALA A 153 2.27 10.41 10.73
CA ALA A 153 2.18 11.25 9.54
C ALA A 153 0.93 12.16 9.58
N PRO A 154 0.96 13.36 8.98
CA PRO A 154 -0.22 14.21 8.91
C PRO A 154 -1.43 13.49 8.30
N GLY A 155 -2.61 13.62 8.93
CA GLY A 155 -3.86 12.99 8.46
C GLY A 155 -4.14 11.60 9.06
N TYR A 156 -3.22 11.05 9.84
CA TYR A 156 -3.37 9.76 10.52
C TYR A 156 -4.10 9.90 11.86
N ALA A 157 -4.74 8.81 12.30
CA ALA A 157 -5.33 8.75 13.63
C ALA A 157 -4.25 8.73 14.72
N PRO A 158 -4.56 9.22 15.94
CA PRO A 158 -3.69 9.04 17.08
C PRO A 158 -3.37 7.55 17.30
N GLY A 159 -2.08 7.22 17.38
CA GLY A 159 -1.63 5.83 17.53
C GLY A 159 -1.56 5.01 16.23
N GLU A 160 -1.89 5.58 15.07
CA GLU A 160 -1.75 4.91 13.77
C GLU A 160 -0.28 4.92 13.31
N TYR A 161 0.55 4.17 14.04
CA TYR A 161 1.94 3.93 13.67
C TYR A 161 2.04 2.85 12.60
N HIS A 162 3.04 2.97 11.73
CA HIS A 162 3.44 1.89 10.83
C HIS A 162 4.67 1.20 11.38
N LEU A 163 4.64 -0.13 11.41
CA LEU A 163 5.74 -0.94 11.90
C LEU A 163 6.51 -1.56 10.72
N PRO A 164 7.73 -2.08 10.94
CA PRO A 164 8.50 -2.78 9.89
C PRO A 164 7.69 -3.81 9.07
N HIS A 165 6.80 -4.58 9.70
CA HIS A 165 5.95 -5.56 9.01
C HIS A 165 4.90 -4.94 8.06
N ASP A 166 4.54 -3.67 8.24
CA ASP A 166 3.63 -2.96 7.33
C ASP A 166 4.32 -2.60 6.01
N TYR A 167 5.59 -2.20 6.10
CA TYR A 167 6.43 -1.91 4.94
C TYR A 167 6.97 -3.17 4.25
N ALA A 168 7.32 -4.20 5.03
CA ALA A 168 7.88 -5.45 4.54
C ALA A 168 7.02 -6.65 4.95
N PRO A 169 5.81 -6.82 4.38
CA PRO A 169 4.88 -7.89 4.77
C PRO A 169 5.35 -9.29 4.36
N ARG A 170 6.40 -9.40 3.53
CA ARG A 170 6.99 -10.68 3.10
C ARG A 170 8.53 -10.60 3.14
N PRO A 171 9.23 -11.69 3.46
CA PRO A 171 10.70 -11.70 3.50
C PRO A 171 11.37 -11.39 2.15
N ASP A 172 10.69 -11.65 1.03
CA ASP A 172 11.19 -11.40 -0.33
C ASP A 172 10.92 -9.98 -0.84
N SER A 173 10.32 -9.11 -0.01
CA SER A 173 10.09 -7.70 -0.35
C SER A 173 11.39 -6.91 -0.37
N VAL A 174 11.52 -5.95 -1.29
CA VAL A 174 12.67 -5.02 -1.33
C VAL A 174 12.79 -4.20 -0.04
N ALA A 175 11.66 -3.95 0.65
CA ALA A 175 11.63 -3.22 1.91
C ALA A 175 12.19 -4.05 3.09
N ARG A 176 12.32 -5.37 2.94
CA ARG A 176 12.87 -6.21 4.02
C ARG A 176 14.30 -5.82 4.39
N ALA A 177 15.09 -5.37 3.41
CA ALA A 177 16.46 -4.91 3.60
C ALA A 177 16.54 -3.60 4.39
N TRP A 178 15.43 -2.89 4.58
CA TRP A 178 15.42 -1.69 5.41
C TRP A 178 15.67 -2.05 6.87
N PHE A 179 15.18 -3.19 7.35
CA PHE A 179 15.13 -3.49 8.77
C PHE A 179 16.12 -4.59 9.14
N SER A 180 16.72 -4.46 10.32
CA SER A 180 17.45 -5.55 10.95
C SER A 180 16.51 -6.68 11.35
N ASP A 181 17.08 -7.87 11.55
CA ASP A 181 16.31 -9.04 12.02
C ASP A 181 15.65 -8.79 13.38
N GLN A 182 16.30 -8.01 14.25
CA GLN A 182 15.77 -7.66 15.55
C GLN A 182 14.58 -6.68 15.46
N GLU A 183 14.67 -5.65 14.61
CA GLU A 183 13.55 -4.73 14.36
C GLU A 183 12.34 -5.48 13.77
N MET A 184 12.58 -6.37 12.80
CA MET A 184 11.52 -7.20 12.23
C MET A 184 10.93 -8.17 13.26
N ALA A 185 11.75 -8.82 14.08
CA ALA A 185 11.26 -9.74 15.11
C ALA A 185 10.34 -9.02 16.10
N ARG A 186 10.75 -7.86 16.62
CA ARG A 186 9.91 -7.03 17.51
C ARG A 186 8.62 -6.60 16.85
N SER A 187 8.69 -6.20 15.58
CA SER A 187 7.52 -5.79 14.80
C SER A 187 6.52 -6.93 14.62
N LEU A 188 6.99 -8.16 14.38
CA LEU A 188 6.14 -9.35 14.24
C LEU A 188 5.60 -9.86 15.59
N ASP A 189 6.38 -9.70 16.67
CA ASP A 189 5.92 -9.99 18.03
C ASP A 189 4.77 -9.06 18.43
N GLN A 190 4.89 -7.76 18.10
CA GLN A 190 3.82 -6.78 18.27
C GLN A 190 2.58 -7.17 17.47
N LEU A 191 2.74 -7.53 16.19
CA LEU A 191 1.62 -7.99 15.38
C LEU A 191 0.94 -9.22 16.00
N LEU A 192 1.68 -10.20 16.52
CA LEU A 192 1.08 -11.34 17.21
C LEU A 192 0.30 -10.93 18.47
N ALA A 193 0.84 -9.99 19.25
CA ALA A 193 0.24 -9.53 20.50
C ALA A 193 -1.04 -8.70 20.29
N GLU A 194 -1.24 -8.13 19.11
CA GLU A 194 -2.43 -7.35 18.74
C GLU A 194 -3.66 -8.20 18.39
N GLN A 195 -3.54 -9.53 18.35
CA GLN A 195 -4.69 -10.39 18.08
C GLN A 195 -5.73 -10.30 19.21
N ASP A 196 -6.97 -9.97 18.85
CA ASP A 196 -8.10 -9.97 19.77
C ASP A 196 -8.55 -11.40 20.13
N ALA A 197 -9.31 -11.52 21.22
CA ALA A 197 -9.82 -12.81 21.73
C ALA A 197 -10.70 -13.59 20.73
N ASP A 198 -11.29 -12.93 19.74
CA ASP A 198 -12.07 -13.56 18.67
C ASP A 198 -11.22 -14.00 17.46
N GLY A 199 -9.90 -13.83 17.55
CA GLY A 199 -8.92 -14.20 16.52
C GLY A 199 -8.70 -13.15 15.44
N GLY A 200 -9.41 -12.02 15.48
CA GLY A 200 -9.22 -10.90 14.55
C GLY A 200 -8.12 -9.92 14.99
N TRP A 201 -7.79 -8.99 14.09
CA TRP A 201 -6.92 -7.85 14.40
C TRP A 201 -7.72 -6.56 14.32
N PRO A 202 -7.50 -5.58 15.23
CA PRO A 202 -8.22 -4.33 15.21
C PRO A 202 -7.81 -3.43 14.03
N VAL A 203 -8.70 -2.52 13.65
CA VAL A 203 -8.34 -1.39 12.78
C VAL A 203 -7.61 -0.34 13.62
N ASN A 204 -6.40 0.03 13.22
CA ASN A 204 -5.57 1.05 13.88
C ASN A 204 -5.72 2.46 13.29
N TRP A 205 -6.46 2.61 12.19
CA TRP A 205 -6.69 3.89 11.51
C TRP A 205 -8.03 4.55 11.83
N MET A 206 -8.21 5.78 11.34
CA MET A 206 -9.39 6.60 11.61
C MET A 206 -10.70 5.90 11.17
N LYS A 207 -11.59 5.67 12.14
CA LYS A 207 -12.95 5.15 11.92
C LYS A 207 -13.88 6.32 11.59
N TRP A 208 -14.21 6.52 10.32
CA TRP A 208 -15.04 7.65 9.87
C TRP A 208 -16.55 7.37 10.00
N SER A 209 -16.94 6.10 10.10
CA SER A 209 -18.33 5.65 10.28
C SER A 209 -18.41 4.49 11.29
N PRO A 210 -19.60 4.23 11.88
CA PRO A 210 -19.81 3.05 12.71
C PRO A 210 -19.56 1.71 11.98
N THR A 211 -19.61 1.69 10.64
CA THR A 211 -19.41 0.48 9.83
C THR A 211 -17.96 0.28 9.41
N THR A 212 -17.07 1.26 9.60
CA THR A 212 -15.68 1.19 9.12
C THR A 212 -14.97 -0.06 9.62
N GLU A 213 -15.13 -0.38 10.91
CA GLU A 213 -14.52 -1.56 11.50
C GLU A 213 -15.12 -2.85 10.95
N LEU A 214 -16.45 -2.93 10.83
CA LEU A 214 -17.13 -4.11 10.27
C LEU A 214 -16.65 -4.43 8.84
N GLU A 215 -16.45 -3.41 8.03
CA GLU A 215 -16.07 -3.54 6.62
C GLU A 215 -14.57 -3.84 6.43
N ALA A 216 -13.71 -3.23 7.26
CA ALA A 216 -12.26 -3.29 7.09
C ALA A 216 -11.58 -4.43 7.85
N ARG A 217 -12.07 -4.77 9.05
CA ARG A 217 -11.42 -5.70 9.97
C ARG A 217 -11.15 -7.10 9.38
N PRO A 218 -12.03 -7.68 8.54
CA PRO A 218 -11.73 -8.93 7.85
C PRO A 218 -10.48 -8.83 6.96
N GLY A 219 -10.31 -7.72 6.25
CA GLY A 219 -9.13 -7.46 5.42
C GLY A 219 -7.86 -7.30 6.25
N VAL A 220 -7.93 -6.57 7.37
CA VAL A 220 -6.81 -6.42 8.32
C VAL A 220 -6.39 -7.77 8.87
N THR A 221 -7.35 -8.60 9.29
CA THR A 221 -7.09 -9.93 9.81
C THR A 221 -6.40 -10.83 8.77
N ILE A 222 -6.88 -10.82 7.52
CA ILE A 222 -6.23 -11.59 6.44
C ILE A 222 -4.82 -11.06 6.16
N LYS A 223 -4.60 -9.74 6.18
CA LYS A 223 -3.27 -9.14 6.02
C LYS A 223 -2.33 -9.63 7.13
N ALA A 224 -2.74 -9.53 8.40
CA ALA A 224 -1.95 -9.96 9.56
C ALA A 224 -1.55 -11.44 9.47
N LEU A 225 -2.52 -12.32 9.24
CA LEU A 225 -2.28 -13.76 9.10
C LEU A 225 -1.31 -14.09 7.96
N ARG A 226 -1.42 -13.40 6.82
CA ARG A 226 -0.52 -13.61 5.68
C ARG A 226 0.89 -13.12 5.96
N THR A 227 1.03 -11.98 6.61
CA THR A 227 2.35 -11.48 7.05
C THR A 227 2.98 -12.46 8.03
N LEU A 228 2.28 -12.86 9.08
CA LEU A 228 2.79 -13.82 10.07
C LEU A 228 3.18 -15.15 9.44
N ARG A 229 2.35 -15.69 8.55
CA ARG A 229 2.68 -16.93 7.80
C ARG A 229 3.90 -16.76 6.90
N ALA A 230 4.05 -15.62 6.23
CA ALA A 230 5.19 -15.35 5.35
C ALA A 230 6.52 -15.33 6.11
N TYR A 231 6.48 -15.02 7.41
CA TYR A 231 7.64 -15.07 8.33
C TYR A 231 7.66 -16.33 9.22
N GLU A 232 6.88 -17.36 8.89
CA GLU A 232 6.86 -18.64 9.61
C GLU A 232 6.54 -18.50 11.11
N ARG A 233 5.73 -17.49 11.47
CA ARG A 233 5.31 -17.22 12.85
C ARG A 233 4.07 -18.01 13.27
N ILE A 234 3.30 -18.51 12.30
CA ILE A 234 2.07 -19.32 12.44
C ILE A 234 1.95 -20.35 11.31
#